data_AF-A0A9E4KKD9-F1
#
_entry.id   AF-A0A9E4KKD9-F1
#
_cell.length_a   1.000
_cell.length_b   1.000
_cell.length_c   1.000
_cell.angle_alpha   90.00
_cell.angle_beta   90.00
_cell.angle_gamma   90.00
#
_symmetry.space_group_name_H-M   'P 1'
#
loop_
_entity.id
_entity.type
_entity.pdbx_description
1 polymer ?
#
loop_
_entity_poly.entity_id
_entity_poly.type
_entity_poly.pdbx_seq_one_letter_code
_entity_poly.pdbx_strand_id
1 'polypeptide(L)'
;PGWEDVRAHCGGCHAYSVVTNQRANRDAWRDMIRWMQRTQNLWEIPDETETRILDYLAATYGPDEAVRQRRAPIPEALMPPG
;
A
#
# COMPACT_ATOMS: atom_id res chain seq x y z
N PRO A 1 16.68 6.15 -2.66
CA PRO A 1 15.71 7.20 -3.06
C PRO A 1 14.28 6.76 -2.68
N GLY A 2 13.49 7.63 -2.02
CA GLY A 2 12.09 7.35 -1.65
C GLY A 2 11.82 7.07 -0.16
N TRP A 3 12.73 6.42 0.57
CA TRP A 3 12.58 6.25 2.03
C TRP A 3 12.53 7.59 2.78
N GLU A 4 13.37 8.55 2.39
CA GLU A 4 13.40 9.88 3.02
C GLU A 4 12.08 10.63 2.78
N ASP A 5 11.48 10.48 1.59
CA ASP A 5 10.17 11.05 1.27
C ASP A 5 9.06 10.37 2.09
N VAL A 6 9.08 9.04 2.20
CA VAL A 6 8.14 8.30 3.09
C VAL A 6 8.30 8.75 4.54
N ARG A 7 9.54 8.95 5.00
CA ARG A 7 9.82 9.50 6.33
C ARG A 7 9.21 10.90 6.48
N ALA A 8 9.49 11.82 5.56
CA ALA A 8 8.97 13.17 5.64
C ALA A 8 7.42 13.22 5.65
N HIS A 9 6.77 12.35 4.88
CA HIS A 9 5.32 12.44 4.65
C HIS A 9 4.45 11.50 5.50
N CYS A 10 4.96 10.36 5.97
CA CYS A 10 4.14 9.34 6.64
C CYS A 10 4.34 9.27 8.16
N GLY A 11 5.38 9.89 8.72
CA GLY A 11 5.64 9.87 10.17
C GLY A 11 5.04 11.03 10.97
N GLY A 12 4.32 11.95 10.32
CA GLY A 12 3.77 13.13 10.97
C GLY A 12 2.54 12.85 11.85
N CYS A 13 1.83 11.76 11.59
CA CYS A 13 0.53 11.48 12.23
C CYS A 13 0.50 10.19 13.07
N HIS A 14 1.32 9.19 12.72
CA HIS A 14 1.41 7.92 13.44
C HIS A 14 2.80 7.30 13.27
N ALA A 15 3.06 6.22 14.02
CA ALA A 15 4.32 5.48 13.88
C ALA A 15 4.48 4.86 12.49
N TYR A 16 5.72 4.78 12.00
CA TYR A 16 6.02 4.13 10.72
C TYR A 16 5.68 2.66 10.67
N SER A 17 5.64 1.99 11.83
CA SER A 17 5.26 0.59 11.92
C SER A 17 3.89 0.32 11.28
N VAL A 18 2.96 1.28 11.35
CA VAL A 18 1.66 1.18 10.67
C VAL A 18 1.84 1.07 9.15
N VAL A 19 2.74 1.85 8.55
CA VAL A 19 3.03 1.81 7.11
C VAL A 19 3.75 0.51 6.76
N THR A 20 4.80 0.15 7.50
CA THR A 20 5.65 -1.01 7.18
C THR A 20 4.98 -2.35 7.42
N ASN A 21 3.87 -2.39 8.19
CA ASN A 21 3.06 -3.58 8.38
C ASN A 21 2.07 -3.83 7.24
N GLN A 22 1.80 -2.83 6.39
CA GLN A 22 0.89 -2.99 5.25
C GLN A 22 1.61 -3.57 4.03
N ARG A 23 0.84 -4.26 3.18
CA ARG A 23 1.30 -4.79 1.89
C ARG A 23 0.29 -4.41 0.82
N ALA A 24 0.74 -3.66 -0.18
CA ALA A 24 -0.14 -3.15 -1.24
C ALA A 24 0.63 -2.97 -2.54
N ASN A 25 -0.06 -3.12 -3.68
CA ASN A 25 0.51 -2.76 -4.96
C ASN A 25 0.50 -1.22 -5.12
N ARG A 26 1.11 -0.72 -6.20
CA ARG A 26 1.22 0.73 -6.43
C ARG A 26 -0.13 1.46 -6.38
N ASP A 27 -1.14 0.91 -7.04
CA ASP A 27 -2.45 1.56 -7.13
C ASP A 27 -3.16 1.57 -5.78
N ALA A 28 -3.09 0.47 -5.02
CA ALA A 28 -3.64 0.42 -3.67
C ALA A 28 -2.90 1.38 -2.70
N TRP A 29 -1.59 1.56 -2.86
CA TRP A 29 -0.86 2.60 -2.12
C TRP A 29 -1.32 4.01 -2.48
N ARG A 30 -1.56 4.29 -3.76
CA ARG A 30 -2.12 5.56 -4.22
C ARG A 30 -3.52 5.79 -3.62
N ASP A 31 -4.37 4.77 -3.63
CA ASP A 31 -5.71 4.85 -3.06
C ASP A 31 -5.68 5.13 -1.57
N MET A 32 -4.72 4.54 -0.84
CA MET A 32 -4.50 4.85 0.58
C MET A 32 -4.07 6.31 0.79
N ILE A 33 -3.13 6.83 -0.01
CA ILE A 33 -2.74 8.26 0.05
C ILE A 33 -3.95 9.14 -0.19
N ARG A 34 -4.74 8.85 -1.23
CA ARG A 34 -5.94 9.60 -1.58
C ARG A 34 -7.01 9.50 -0.47
N TRP A 35 -7.16 8.35 0.17
CA TRP A 35 -8.04 8.18 1.33
C TRP A 35 -7.57 9.01 2.54
N MET A 36 -6.27 9.02 2.84
CA MET A 36 -5.69 9.84 3.90
C MET A 36 -5.88 11.34 3.64
N GLN A 37 -5.72 11.78 2.38
CA GLN A 37 -5.97 13.18 2.00
C GLN A 37 -7.44 13.56 2.21
N ARG A 38 -8.39 12.69 1.81
CA ARG A 38 -9.82 12.97 1.96
C ARG A 38 -10.34 12.90 3.40
N THR A 39 -9.76 12.05 4.25
CA THR A 39 -10.35 11.69 5.55
C THR A 39 -9.48 11.97 6.76
N GLN A 40 -8.15 11.95 6.59
CA GLN A 40 -7.17 12.10 7.68
C GLN A 40 -6.40 13.42 7.59
N ASN A 41 -6.80 14.32 6.69
CA ASN A 41 -6.18 15.63 6.48
C ASN A 41 -4.68 15.53 6.10
N LEU A 42 -4.29 14.48 5.36
CA LEU A 42 -2.97 14.43 4.75
C LEU A 42 -2.87 15.54 3.72
N TRP A 43 -1.77 16.31 3.76
CA TRP A 43 -1.53 17.38 2.82
C TRP A 43 -1.33 16.86 1.39
N GLU A 44 -1.43 17.78 0.43
CA GLU A 44 -1.09 17.49 -0.95
C GLU A 44 0.41 17.25 -1.07
N ILE A 45 0.77 16.12 -1.68
CA ILE A 45 2.16 15.73 -1.92
C ILE A 45 2.47 16.10 -3.37
N PRO A 46 3.57 16.81 -3.67
CA PRO A 46 3.95 17.11 -5.05
C PRO A 46 4.07 15.83 -5.90
N ASP A 47 3.57 15.86 -7.13
CA ASP A 47 3.46 14.67 -8.00
C ASP A 47 4.77 13.87 -8.14
N GLU A 48 5.90 14.57 -8.28
CA GLU A 48 7.22 13.93 -8.38
C GLU A 48 7.63 13.21 -7.08
N THR A 49 7.27 13.80 -5.94
CA THR A 49 7.51 13.20 -4.61
C THR A 49 6.57 12.03 -4.38
N GLU A 50 5.28 12.18 -4.71
CA GLU A 50 4.31 11.09 -4.61
C GLU A 50 4.72 9.90 -5.47
N THR A 51 5.20 10.14 -6.69
CA THR A 51 5.71 9.10 -7.58
C THR A 51 6.85 8.31 -6.93
N ARG A 52 7.83 9.00 -6.34
CA ARG A 52 8.95 8.37 -5.62
C ARG A 52 8.51 7.57 -4.39
N ILE A 53 7.54 8.09 -3.64
CA ILE A 53 6.92 7.39 -2.50
C ILE A 53 6.25 6.10 -2.97
N LEU A 54 5.41 6.18 -4.01
CA LEU A 54 4.67 5.04 -4.55
C LEU A 54 5.60 3.98 -5.14
N ASP A 55 6.69 4.37 -5.81
CA ASP A 55 7.71 3.46 -6.33
C ASP A 55 8.36 2.69 -5.18
N TYR A 56 8.79 3.41 -4.14
CA TYR A 56 9.46 2.82 -2.99
C TYR A 56 8.53 1.89 -2.20
N LEU A 57 7.30 2.31 -1.91
CA LEU A 57 6.33 1.52 -1.15
C LEU A 57 5.92 0.26 -1.91
N ALA A 58 5.68 0.34 -3.22
CA ALA A 58 5.32 -0.82 -4.01
C ALA A 58 6.48 -1.82 -4.18
N ALA A 59 7.73 -1.33 -4.29
CA ALA A 59 8.91 -2.17 -4.42
C ALA A 59 9.30 -2.85 -3.09
N THR A 60 9.14 -2.13 -1.97
CA THR A 60 9.61 -2.57 -0.65
C THR A 60 8.53 -3.27 0.16
N TYR A 61 7.29 -2.80 0.04
CA TYR A 61 6.11 -3.27 0.77
C TYR A 61 4.99 -3.68 -0.20
N GLY A 62 5.38 -4.20 -1.37
CA GLY A 62 4.49 -4.84 -2.33
C GLY A 62 3.86 -6.13 -1.77
N PRO A 63 2.75 -6.62 -2.33
CA PRO A 63 2.23 -7.94 -1.97
C PRO A 63 3.29 -9.01 -2.30
N ASP A 64 3.48 -9.95 -1.36
CA ASP A 64 4.35 -11.10 -1.59
C ASP A 64 3.94 -11.81 -2.88
N GLU A 65 4.91 -12.43 -3.57
CA GLU A 65 4.64 -13.17 -4.79
C GLU A 65 3.56 -14.26 -4.58
N ALA A 66 3.51 -14.84 -3.37
CA ALA A 66 2.46 -15.77 -2.94
C ALA A 66 1.05 -15.15 -2.86
N VAL A 67 0.92 -13.84 -2.62
CA VAL A 67 -0.37 -13.11 -2.66
C VAL A 67 -0.71 -12.67 -4.08
N ARG A 68 0.29 -12.37 -4.92
CA ARG A 68 0.07 -12.19 -6.38
C ARG A 68 -0.48 -13.47 -7.01
N GLN A 69 0.02 -14.61 -6.57
CA GLN A 69 -0.54 -15.95 -6.85
C GLN A 69 -1.68 -16.27 -5.88
N ARG A 70 -2.71 -15.41 -5.78
CA ARG A 70 -3.90 -15.72 -4.96
C ARG A 70 -4.26 -17.18 -5.15
N ARG A 71 -4.37 -17.93 -4.06
CA ARG A 71 -4.75 -19.35 -4.12
C ARG A 71 -5.94 -19.48 -5.04
N ALA A 72 -5.83 -20.39 -6.00
CA ALA A 72 -6.92 -20.68 -6.90
C ALA A 72 -8.21 -20.91 -6.09
N PRO A 73 -9.38 -20.47 -6.59
CA PRO A 73 -10.64 -20.79 -5.94
C PRO A 73 -10.72 -22.29 -5.69
N ILE A 74 -11.35 -22.66 -4.57
CA ILE A 74 -11.54 -24.06 -4.20
C ILE A 74 -12.25 -24.76 -5.38
N PRO A 75 -11.71 -25.87 -5.91
CA PRO A 75 -12.38 -26.63 -6.97
C PRO A 75 -13.83 -26.93 -6.60
N GLU A 76 -14.73 -26.87 -7.57
CA GLU A 76 -16.17 -27.06 -7.36
C GLU A 76 -16.50 -28.37 -6.64
N ALA A 77 -15.72 -29.43 -6.91
CA ALA A 77 -15.82 -30.73 -6.25
C ALA A 77 -15.52 -30.72 -4.73
N LEU A 78 -14.93 -29.65 -4.22
CA LEU A 78 -14.57 -29.46 -2.81
C LEU A 78 -15.44 -28.38 -2.13
N MET A 79 -16.44 -27.83 -2.82
CA MET A 79 -17.42 -26.94 -2.21
C MET A 79 -18.45 -27.75 -1.38
N PRO A 80 -18.87 -27.27 -0.19
CA PRO A 80 -19.92 -27.93 0.58
C PRO A 80 -21.28 -27.84 -0.16
N PRO A 81 -22.20 -28.79 0.06
CA PRO A 81 -23.54 -28.72 -0.53
C PRO A 81 -24.27 -27.45 -0.03
N GLY A 82 -24.95 -26.78 -0.97
CA GLY A 82 -25.75 -25.58 -0.71
C GLY A 82 -27.16 -25.86 -0.22
#